data_AF-A0A437LWG9-F1
#
_entry.id   AF-A0A437LWG9-F1
#
_cell.length_a   1.000
_cell.length_b   1.000
_cell.length_c   1.000
_cell.angle_alpha   90.00
_cell.angle_beta   90.00
_cell.angle_gamma   90.00
#
_symmetry.space_group_name_H-M   'P 1'
#
loop_
_entity.id
_entity.type
_entity.pdbx_description
1 polymer ?
#
loop_
_entity_poly.entity_id
_entity_poly.type
_entity_poly.pdbx_seq_one_letter_code
_entity_poly.pdbx_strand_id
1 'polypeptide(L)'
;MLVAGYDRLYFLKKAWALYPGVVRPVSGPFLAPHYADRRVGRTAARAAIDAVIGTLFHAWVPIRARKVQRKFGLDAAWRRRATAIAHERFADPNDIALFRIGEADEIGLYIRRFEDAAINKRLNPLGWSMDCALADKARFAERCRTAGLPHADTVATIAGGTVAITGEITNRALVVKPCDGEGGDGVRMIGPFAETASAEAALRSTQGKALVQPLITCHADIADIALDALPTVRIVTILDEAGAPEVVSATFRCASKVGARVDNMKAGGLIVPVELATGTLGIACMGYGGGDHIVHPVTSAAIMGRTLPDWELATDLVRRAHALAFDDYVIVGWDVALTPNGPILIEGNGKPGVLMPQRAARRGLGETRYGALIAHHLSQPNRSFVVTSER
;
A
#
# COMPACT_ATOMS: atom_id res chain seq x y z
N MET A 1 18.99 -4.10 15.90
CA MET A 1 17.73 -3.36 16.06
C MET A 1 16.96 -3.41 14.75
N LEU A 2 15.68 -3.76 14.82
CA LEU A 2 14.79 -3.99 13.68
C LEU A 2 14.13 -2.69 13.25
N VAL A 3 13.91 -2.48 11.95
CA VAL A 3 13.04 -1.40 11.46
C VAL A 3 11.69 -1.55 12.13
N ALA A 4 11.20 -0.44 12.68
CA ALA A 4 9.86 -0.33 13.25
C ALA A 4 8.84 -1.04 12.33
N GLY A 5 8.21 -2.09 12.85
CA GLY A 5 7.15 -2.85 12.18
C GLY A 5 7.55 -4.01 11.29
N TYR A 6 8.83 -4.31 11.15
CA TYR A 6 9.29 -5.40 10.29
C TYR A 6 10.35 -6.27 10.98
N ASP A 7 10.06 -7.57 11.10
CA ASP A 7 11.01 -8.52 11.65
C ASP A 7 12.23 -8.76 10.71
N ARG A 8 13.29 -9.34 11.27
CA ARG A 8 14.53 -9.63 10.53
C ARG A 8 14.28 -10.55 9.34
N LEU A 9 13.29 -11.43 9.47
CA LEU A 9 12.87 -12.39 8.44
C LEU A 9 12.19 -11.70 7.26
N TYR A 10 11.43 -10.62 7.48
CA TYR A 10 10.81 -9.81 6.42
C TYR A 10 11.87 -9.16 5.54
N PHE A 11 12.90 -8.57 6.15
CA PHE A 11 14.02 -8.01 5.40
C PHE A 11 14.84 -9.08 4.70
N LEU A 12 15.09 -10.23 5.35
CA LEU A 12 15.85 -11.33 4.75
C LEU A 12 15.13 -11.90 3.52
N LYS A 13 13.80 -12.11 3.61
CA LYS A 13 12.97 -12.56 2.48
C LYS A 13 12.98 -11.59 1.29
N LYS A 14 13.15 -10.30 1.55
CA LYS A 14 13.15 -9.24 0.54
C LYS A 14 14.55 -8.73 0.17
N ALA A 15 15.60 -9.26 0.81
CA ALA A 15 16.99 -8.95 0.49
C ALA A 15 17.40 -9.55 -0.86
N TRP A 16 16.72 -10.63 -1.27
CA TRP A 16 16.99 -11.31 -2.53
C TRP A 16 15.98 -10.89 -3.61
N ALA A 17 16.40 -9.98 -4.48
CA ALA A 17 15.62 -9.62 -5.67
C ALA A 17 15.64 -10.79 -6.66
N LEU A 18 14.46 -11.35 -6.96
CA LEU A 18 14.31 -12.39 -7.98
C LEU A 18 14.70 -11.81 -9.36
N TYR A 19 15.40 -12.61 -10.16
CA TYR A 19 15.57 -12.36 -11.58
C TYR A 19 14.46 -13.14 -12.31
N PRO A 20 13.53 -12.47 -13.00
CA PRO A 20 12.36 -13.15 -13.52
C PRO A 20 12.70 -13.90 -14.79
N GLY A 21 13.06 -15.18 -14.67
CA GLY A 21 13.46 -16.02 -15.80
C GLY A 21 14.71 -16.84 -15.50
N VAL A 22 15.06 -17.74 -16.43
CA VAL A 22 16.20 -18.65 -16.27
C VAL A 22 17.47 -18.02 -16.84
N VAL A 23 17.51 -17.82 -18.17
CA VAL A 23 18.68 -17.25 -18.87
C VAL A 23 18.45 -15.78 -19.20
N ARG A 24 17.27 -15.48 -19.76
CA ARG A 24 16.83 -14.14 -20.14
C ARG A 24 15.72 -13.69 -19.20
N PRO A 25 15.63 -12.37 -18.93
CA PRO A 25 14.56 -11.86 -18.11
C PRO A 25 13.26 -11.88 -18.93
N VAL A 26 12.17 -12.20 -18.27
CA VAL A 26 10.81 -12.18 -18.76
C VAL A 26 10.08 -11.26 -17.80
N SER A 27 9.80 -10.03 -18.20
CA SER A 27 9.09 -9.02 -17.39
C SER A 27 8.18 -8.21 -18.30
N GLY A 28 7.50 -7.20 -17.77
CA GLY A 28 6.76 -6.24 -18.57
C GLY A 28 7.69 -5.41 -19.48
N PRO A 29 7.25 -5.04 -20.70
CA PRO A 29 8.08 -4.28 -21.65
C PRO A 29 8.63 -2.96 -21.06
N PHE A 30 7.87 -2.29 -20.20
CA PHE A 30 8.28 -1.06 -19.52
C PHE A 30 9.49 -1.24 -18.58
N LEU A 31 9.78 -2.47 -18.13
CA LEU A 31 10.97 -2.81 -17.33
C LEU A 31 12.12 -3.39 -18.17
N ALA A 32 11.97 -3.47 -19.49
CA ALA A 32 12.99 -4.08 -20.36
C ALA A 32 14.37 -3.42 -20.23
N PRO A 33 14.52 -2.08 -20.21
CA PRO A 33 15.82 -1.44 -20.00
C PRO A 33 16.42 -1.82 -18.64
N HIS A 34 15.63 -1.75 -17.57
CA HIS A 34 16.07 -2.13 -16.21
C HIS A 34 16.63 -3.55 -16.15
N TYR A 35 15.95 -4.51 -16.78
CA TYR A 35 16.38 -5.90 -16.78
C TYR A 35 17.53 -6.18 -17.76
N ALA A 36 17.67 -5.39 -18.84
CA ALA A 36 18.84 -5.44 -19.70
C ALA A 36 20.11 -5.00 -18.93
N ASP A 37 20.03 -3.89 -18.19
CA ASP A 37 21.14 -3.40 -17.36
C ASP A 37 21.52 -4.39 -16.27
N ARG A 38 20.50 -4.91 -15.55
CA ARG A 38 20.74 -5.97 -14.56
C ARG A 38 21.37 -7.20 -15.18
N ARG A 39 21.00 -7.59 -16.40
CA ARG A 39 21.60 -8.74 -17.08
C ARG A 39 23.08 -8.52 -17.38
N VAL A 40 23.46 -7.34 -17.84
CA VAL A 40 24.86 -6.98 -18.15
C VAL A 40 25.70 -6.91 -16.87
N GLY A 41 25.16 -6.36 -15.79
CA GLY A 41 25.86 -6.23 -14.50
C GLY A 41 25.98 -7.51 -13.66
N ARG A 42 25.48 -8.66 -14.13
CA ARG A 42 25.52 -9.92 -13.36
C ARG A 42 26.86 -10.63 -13.48
N THR A 43 27.36 -11.09 -12.33
CA THR A 43 28.47 -12.05 -12.28
C THR A 43 28.03 -13.45 -12.74
N ALA A 44 28.97 -14.28 -13.18
CA ALA A 44 28.69 -15.67 -13.57
C ALA A 44 28.05 -16.48 -12.41
N ALA A 45 28.55 -16.29 -11.18
CA ALA A 45 27.98 -16.92 -9.99
C ALA A 45 26.52 -16.50 -9.77
N ARG A 46 26.21 -15.21 -9.91
CA ARG A 46 24.83 -14.73 -9.78
C ARG A 46 23.92 -15.27 -10.88
N ALA A 47 24.40 -15.33 -12.12
CA ALA A 47 23.65 -15.87 -13.25
C ALA A 47 23.32 -17.36 -13.05
N ALA A 48 24.26 -18.16 -12.52
CA ALA A 48 24.02 -19.57 -12.20
C ALA A 48 22.94 -19.74 -11.12
N ILE A 49 22.98 -18.94 -10.05
CA ILE A 49 21.96 -18.98 -9.00
C ILE A 49 20.58 -18.57 -9.54
N ASP A 50 20.51 -17.51 -10.34
CA ASP A 50 19.26 -17.06 -10.98
C ASP A 50 18.67 -18.18 -11.85
N ALA A 51 19.50 -18.88 -12.64
CA ALA A 51 19.05 -20.00 -13.47
C ALA A 51 18.49 -21.15 -12.62
N VAL A 52 19.14 -21.52 -11.53
CA VAL A 52 18.64 -22.55 -10.59
C VAL A 52 17.29 -22.12 -10.00
N ILE A 53 17.18 -20.89 -9.49
CA ILE A 53 15.93 -20.39 -8.91
C ILE A 53 14.81 -20.35 -9.97
N GLY A 54 15.12 -19.88 -11.18
CA GLY A 54 14.17 -19.86 -12.29
C GLY A 54 13.65 -21.25 -12.64
N THR A 55 14.54 -22.24 -12.75
CA THR A 55 14.14 -23.64 -13.02
C THR A 55 13.28 -24.21 -11.88
N LEU A 56 13.64 -23.95 -10.63
CA LEU A 56 12.83 -24.35 -9.47
C LEU A 56 11.45 -23.69 -9.47
N PHE A 57 11.37 -22.42 -9.89
CA PHE A 57 10.09 -21.73 -10.07
C PHE A 57 9.23 -22.44 -11.14
N HIS A 58 9.78 -22.75 -12.31
CA HIS A 58 9.04 -23.47 -13.35
C HIS A 58 8.56 -24.87 -12.89
N ALA A 59 9.40 -25.60 -12.14
CA ALA A 59 9.02 -26.89 -11.57
C ALA A 59 7.91 -26.77 -10.52
N TRP A 60 7.87 -25.66 -9.77
CA TRP A 60 6.86 -25.37 -8.77
C TRP A 60 5.51 -24.94 -9.36
N VAL A 61 5.49 -24.27 -10.52
CA VAL A 61 4.29 -23.72 -11.16
C VAL A 61 3.12 -24.72 -11.28
N PRO A 62 3.29 -25.97 -11.78
CA PRO A 62 2.18 -26.92 -11.87
C PRO A 62 1.56 -27.26 -10.50
N ILE A 63 2.39 -27.39 -9.46
CA ILE A 63 1.93 -27.65 -8.09
C ILE A 63 1.16 -26.43 -7.57
N ARG A 64 1.69 -25.23 -7.80
CA ARG A 64 1.04 -23.98 -7.42
C ARG A 64 -0.30 -23.80 -8.12
N ALA A 65 -0.37 -24.01 -9.43
CA ALA A 65 -1.58 -23.89 -10.22
C ALA A 65 -2.67 -24.85 -9.73
N ARG A 66 -2.32 -26.11 -9.37
CA ARG A 66 -3.27 -27.05 -8.73
C ARG A 66 -3.80 -26.54 -7.39
N LYS A 67 -2.94 -25.95 -6.54
CA LYS A 67 -3.35 -25.38 -5.25
C LYS A 67 -4.30 -24.19 -5.44
N VAL A 68 -3.98 -23.30 -6.38
CA VAL A 68 -4.82 -22.13 -6.72
C VAL A 68 -6.15 -22.59 -7.31
N GLN A 69 -6.13 -23.55 -8.24
CA GLN A 69 -7.34 -24.15 -8.80
C GLN A 69 -8.31 -24.60 -7.70
N ARG A 70 -7.83 -25.37 -6.72
CA ARG A 70 -8.65 -25.83 -5.59
C ARG A 70 -9.15 -24.68 -4.72
N LYS A 71 -8.27 -23.71 -4.41
CA LYS A 71 -8.60 -22.56 -3.56
C LYS A 71 -9.74 -21.71 -4.13
N PHE A 72 -9.78 -21.51 -5.44
CA PHE A 72 -10.74 -20.64 -6.11
C PHE A 72 -11.87 -21.41 -6.82
N GLY A 73 -11.92 -22.74 -6.71
CA GLY A 73 -12.94 -23.56 -7.37
C GLY A 73 -12.89 -23.52 -8.90
N LEU A 74 -11.69 -23.38 -9.48
CA LEU A 74 -11.51 -23.21 -10.93
C LEU A 74 -11.45 -24.54 -11.67
N ASP A 75 -11.83 -24.55 -12.94
CA ASP A 75 -11.85 -25.76 -13.76
C ASP A 75 -10.46 -26.24 -14.21
N ALA A 76 -10.40 -27.42 -14.83
CA ALA A 76 -9.15 -27.98 -15.34
C ALA A 76 -8.60 -27.21 -16.55
N ALA A 77 -9.45 -26.51 -17.31
CA ALA A 77 -9.05 -25.72 -18.46
C ALA A 77 -8.27 -24.47 -18.03
N TRP A 78 -8.76 -23.78 -17.01
CA TRP A 78 -8.06 -22.69 -16.34
C TRP A 78 -6.69 -23.14 -15.86
N ARG A 79 -6.59 -24.30 -15.19
CA ARG A 79 -5.28 -24.78 -14.71
C ARG A 79 -4.28 -24.93 -15.85
N ARG A 80 -4.69 -25.50 -16.99
CA ARG A 80 -3.81 -25.69 -18.16
C ARG A 80 -3.35 -24.33 -18.71
N ARG A 81 -4.29 -23.41 -18.95
CA ARG A 81 -3.99 -22.04 -19.44
C ARG A 81 -3.08 -21.29 -18.48
N ALA A 82 -3.43 -21.24 -17.19
CA ALA A 82 -2.65 -20.55 -16.18
C ALA A 82 -1.23 -21.14 -16.01
N THR A 83 -1.06 -22.46 -16.17
CA THR A 83 0.27 -23.09 -16.16
C THR A 83 1.10 -22.63 -17.37
N ALA A 84 0.51 -22.60 -18.56
CA ALA A 84 1.17 -22.15 -19.78
C ALA A 84 1.58 -20.66 -19.67
N ILE A 85 0.66 -19.79 -19.26
CA ILE A 85 0.92 -18.35 -19.05
C ILE A 85 2.01 -18.16 -17.97
N ALA A 86 1.93 -18.88 -16.86
CA ALA A 86 2.92 -18.78 -15.79
C ALA A 86 4.33 -19.20 -16.24
N HIS A 87 4.44 -20.19 -17.13
CA HIS A 87 5.71 -20.59 -17.72
C HIS A 87 6.20 -19.58 -18.77
N GLU A 88 5.34 -19.15 -19.68
CA GLU A 88 5.74 -18.19 -20.71
C GLU A 88 6.16 -16.85 -20.10
N ARG A 89 5.41 -16.37 -19.12
CA ARG A 89 5.54 -15.03 -18.56
C ARG A 89 6.12 -15.00 -17.17
N PHE A 90 6.65 -16.10 -16.66
CA PHE A 90 7.27 -16.16 -15.33
C PHE A 90 6.38 -15.49 -14.26
N ALA A 91 5.16 -16.01 -14.06
CA ALA A 91 4.14 -15.40 -13.20
C ALA A 91 3.59 -16.40 -12.16
N ASP A 92 3.20 -15.93 -10.97
CA ASP A 92 2.53 -16.81 -9.97
C ASP A 92 1.11 -17.13 -10.49
N PRO A 93 0.71 -18.42 -10.60
CA PRO A 93 -0.66 -18.79 -10.93
C PRO A 93 -1.73 -18.12 -10.05
N ASN A 94 -1.40 -17.72 -8.82
CA ASN A 94 -2.30 -16.95 -7.97
C ASN A 94 -2.58 -15.55 -8.54
N ASP A 95 -1.59 -14.87 -9.12
CA ASP A 95 -1.76 -13.55 -9.71
C ASP A 95 -2.58 -13.65 -11.01
N ILE A 96 -2.37 -14.72 -11.81
CA ILE A 96 -3.22 -15.04 -12.97
C ILE A 96 -4.68 -15.20 -12.55
N ALA A 97 -4.96 -15.94 -11.47
CA ALA A 97 -6.32 -16.09 -10.94
C ALA A 97 -6.88 -14.77 -10.41
N LEU A 98 -6.11 -14.04 -9.59
CA LEU A 98 -6.54 -12.81 -8.94
C LEU A 98 -6.77 -11.68 -9.94
N PHE A 99 -5.98 -11.57 -11.00
CA PHE A 99 -6.17 -10.53 -12.01
C PHE A 99 -7.07 -10.98 -13.18
N ARG A 100 -7.55 -12.24 -13.15
CA ARG A 100 -8.38 -12.85 -14.20
C ARG A 100 -7.72 -12.83 -15.58
N ILE A 101 -6.41 -13.07 -15.60
CA ILE A 101 -5.62 -13.10 -16.83
C ILE A 101 -6.06 -14.29 -17.70
N GLY A 102 -6.48 -13.98 -18.92
CA GLY A 102 -6.84 -14.95 -19.95
C GLY A 102 -5.66 -15.27 -20.87
N GLU A 103 -4.84 -14.26 -21.18
CA GLU A 103 -3.79 -14.32 -22.18
C GLU A 103 -2.44 -13.87 -21.63
N ALA A 104 -1.36 -14.38 -22.24
CA ALA A 104 0.00 -14.13 -21.76
C ALA A 104 0.46 -12.67 -21.93
N ASP A 105 -0.07 -11.93 -22.90
CA ASP A 105 0.31 -10.52 -23.09
C ASP A 105 -0.27 -9.60 -22.00
N GLU A 106 -1.44 -9.93 -21.45
CA GLU A 106 -2.09 -9.11 -20.41
C GLU A 106 -1.21 -8.99 -19.16
N ILE A 107 -0.56 -10.08 -18.72
CA ILE A 107 0.33 -10.04 -17.53
C ILE A 107 1.61 -9.23 -17.79
N GLY A 108 1.97 -8.96 -19.05
CA GLY A 108 3.08 -8.08 -19.41
C GLY A 108 2.86 -6.63 -18.98
N LEU A 109 1.61 -6.25 -18.71
CA LEU A 109 1.26 -4.91 -18.23
C LEU A 109 1.33 -4.80 -16.69
N TYR A 110 1.46 -5.92 -15.98
CA TYR A 110 1.45 -5.95 -14.52
C TYR A 110 2.87 -5.93 -13.95
N ILE A 111 3.05 -5.18 -12.86
CA ILE A 111 4.21 -5.32 -12.00
C ILE A 111 3.98 -6.54 -11.13
N ARG A 112 4.87 -7.53 -11.21
CA ARG A 112 4.70 -8.78 -10.48
C ARG A 112 5.16 -8.62 -9.05
N ARG A 113 4.52 -9.38 -8.15
CA ARG A 113 4.75 -9.26 -6.70
C ARG A 113 6.21 -9.44 -6.29
N PHE A 114 6.96 -10.29 -6.98
CA PHE A 114 8.37 -10.54 -6.65
C PHE A 114 9.32 -9.46 -7.20
N GLU A 115 8.86 -8.61 -8.12
CA GLU A 115 9.63 -7.48 -8.67
C GLU A 115 9.45 -6.24 -7.80
N ASP A 116 8.22 -6.03 -7.32
CA ASP A 116 7.77 -4.90 -6.52
C ASP A 116 8.72 -4.50 -5.38
N ALA A 117 9.13 -5.46 -4.56
CA ALA A 117 10.02 -5.20 -3.43
C ALA A 117 11.40 -4.67 -3.86
N ALA A 118 11.98 -5.23 -4.92
CA ALA A 118 13.30 -4.82 -5.41
C ALA A 118 13.24 -3.44 -6.07
N ILE A 119 12.17 -3.18 -6.82
CA ILE A 119 11.91 -1.87 -7.43
C ILE A 119 11.76 -0.80 -6.34
N ASN A 120 10.87 -1.02 -5.36
CA ASN A 120 10.68 -0.08 -4.25
C ASN A 120 11.96 0.15 -3.44
N LYS A 121 12.83 -0.87 -3.29
CA LYS A 121 14.12 -0.70 -2.60
C LYS A 121 15.09 0.20 -3.35
N ARG A 122 15.08 0.14 -4.67
CA ARG A 122 15.90 1.02 -5.51
C ARG A 122 15.37 2.45 -5.53
N LEU A 123 14.05 2.61 -5.64
CA LEU A 123 13.42 3.93 -5.71
C LEU A 123 13.43 4.64 -4.35
N ASN A 124 13.15 3.92 -3.26
CA ASN A 124 13.02 4.47 -1.92
C ASN A 124 13.94 3.77 -0.92
N PRO A 125 15.26 3.89 -1.00
CA PRO A 125 16.17 3.23 -0.05
C PRO A 125 15.87 3.58 1.41
N LEU A 126 15.52 4.85 1.70
CA LEU A 126 15.10 5.30 3.03
C LEU A 126 13.91 4.51 3.59
N GLY A 127 12.97 4.12 2.72
CA GLY A 127 11.83 3.28 3.09
C GLY A 127 12.23 1.96 3.77
N TRP A 128 13.43 1.46 3.50
CA TRP A 128 13.96 0.19 4.00
C TRP A 128 14.93 0.35 5.16
N SER A 129 15.05 1.56 5.70
CA SER A 129 15.92 1.89 6.83
C SER A 129 15.12 2.14 8.11
N MET A 130 15.82 2.22 9.23
CA MET A 130 15.27 2.66 10.52
C MET A 130 14.77 4.11 10.48
N ASP A 131 15.31 4.90 9.56
CA ASP A 131 15.07 6.35 9.47
C ASP A 131 13.86 6.71 8.63
N CYS A 132 13.14 5.70 8.14
CA CYS A 132 11.91 5.90 7.38
C CYS A 132 10.85 6.62 8.23
N ALA A 133 10.62 7.90 7.96
CA ALA A 133 9.56 8.68 8.60
C ALA A 133 8.16 8.12 8.28
N LEU A 134 7.98 7.47 7.13
CA LEU A 134 6.73 6.81 6.74
C LEU A 134 6.47 5.49 7.50
N ALA A 135 7.47 4.91 8.16
CA ALA A 135 7.30 3.67 8.95
C ALA A 135 7.04 3.93 10.44
N ASP A 136 7.28 5.16 10.91
CA ASP A 136 7.05 5.59 12.29
C ASP A 136 5.94 6.63 12.31
N LYS A 137 4.79 6.27 12.89
CA LYS A 137 3.61 7.14 12.89
C LYS A 137 3.82 8.46 13.65
N ALA A 138 4.70 8.49 14.65
CA ALA A 138 5.01 9.73 15.36
C ALA A 138 5.88 10.66 14.50
N ARG A 139 6.89 10.11 13.80
CA ARG A 139 7.71 10.88 12.84
C ARG A 139 6.87 11.41 11.67
N PHE A 140 5.94 10.59 11.17
CA PHE A 140 4.99 10.99 10.13
C PHE A 140 4.14 12.19 10.59
N ALA A 141 3.48 12.08 11.75
CA ALA A 141 2.66 13.15 12.29
C ALA A 141 3.47 14.43 12.54
N GLU A 142 4.70 14.30 13.04
CA GLU A 142 5.61 15.42 13.27
C GLU A 142 5.96 16.19 11.98
N ARG A 143 6.29 15.46 10.91
CA ARG A 143 6.55 16.06 9.59
C ARG A 143 5.32 16.77 9.05
N CYS A 144 4.15 16.12 9.15
CA CYS A 144 2.88 16.73 8.73
C CYS A 144 2.59 18.02 9.49
N ARG A 145 2.73 18.01 10.82
CA ARG A 145 2.52 19.17 11.68
C ARG A 145 3.48 20.31 11.33
N THR A 146 4.76 20.02 11.15
CA THR A 146 5.80 21.02 10.82
C THR A 146 5.53 21.68 9.47
N ALA A 147 5.05 20.93 8.49
CA ALA A 147 4.69 21.43 7.17
C ALA A 147 3.26 22.03 7.09
N GLY A 148 2.52 22.09 8.20
CA GLY A 148 1.15 22.63 8.23
C GLY A 148 0.15 21.81 7.40
N LEU A 149 0.35 20.50 7.30
CA LEU A 149 -0.48 19.60 6.50
C LEU A 149 -1.66 19.06 7.34
N PRO A 150 -2.90 19.07 6.81
CA PRO A 150 -4.03 18.35 7.42
C PRO A 150 -3.71 16.87 7.64
N HIS A 151 -3.70 16.43 8.88
CA HIS A 151 -3.38 15.05 9.28
C HIS A 151 -4.17 14.67 10.53
N ALA A 152 -4.20 13.37 10.86
CA ALA A 152 -4.81 12.91 12.10
C ALA A 152 -4.06 13.47 13.33
N ASP A 153 -4.74 14.27 14.13
CA ASP A 153 -4.19 14.92 15.32
C ASP A 153 -3.59 13.92 16.32
N THR A 154 -2.49 14.32 16.96
CA THR A 154 -1.89 13.58 18.09
C THR A 154 -2.20 14.32 19.39
N VAL A 155 -3.10 13.76 20.20
CA VAL A 155 -3.54 14.34 21.48
C VAL A 155 -2.80 13.78 22.68
N ALA A 156 -2.13 12.64 22.52
CA ALA A 156 -1.14 12.15 23.48
C ALA A 156 -0.13 11.21 22.81
N THR A 157 1.03 11.05 23.45
CA THR A 157 2.03 10.05 23.09
C THR A 157 2.34 9.17 24.30
N ILE A 158 2.75 7.93 24.03
CA ILE A 158 3.09 6.95 25.05
C ILE A 158 4.48 6.41 24.74
N ALA A 159 5.38 6.47 25.72
CA ALA A 159 6.71 5.87 25.63
C ALA A 159 7.19 5.43 27.01
N GLY A 160 7.66 4.18 27.14
CA GLY A 160 8.21 3.68 28.41
C GLY A 160 7.21 3.66 29.57
N GLY A 161 5.91 3.53 29.30
CA GLY A 161 4.85 3.60 30.32
C GLY A 161 4.45 5.02 30.74
N THR A 162 5.14 6.05 30.23
CA THR A 162 4.77 7.45 30.44
C THR A 162 3.79 7.90 29.36
N VAL A 163 2.73 8.59 29.79
CA VAL A 163 1.74 9.22 28.91
C VAL A 163 2.01 10.73 28.91
N ALA A 164 2.27 11.30 27.74
CA ALA A 164 2.42 12.74 27.55
C ALA A 164 1.21 13.27 26.78
N ILE A 165 0.33 14.01 27.45
CA ILE A 165 -0.88 14.59 26.88
C ILE A 165 -0.53 15.94 26.23
N THR A 166 -0.92 16.11 24.98
CA THR A 166 -0.66 17.31 24.17
C THR A 166 -1.94 17.98 23.68
N GLY A 167 -3.10 17.35 23.88
CA GLY A 167 -4.41 17.88 23.48
C GLY A 167 -5.55 17.28 24.29
N GLU A 168 -6.78 17.51 23.84
CA GLU A 168 -7.99 17.08 24.56
C GLU A 168 -8.22 15.56 24.42
N ILE A 169 -8.30 14.87 25.56
CA ILE A 169 -8.51 13.41 25.64
C ILE A 169 -9.83 13.00 26.33
N THR A 170 -10.62 13.97 26.78
CA THR A 170 -11.90 13.76 27.47
C THR A 170 -13.08 13.95 26.52
N ASN A 171 -14.24 13.41 26.89
CA ASN A 171 -15.53 13.55 26.19
C ASN A 171 -15.51 13.15 24.71
N ARG A 172 -14.53 12.36 24.29
CA ARG A 172 -14.39 11.87 22.92
C ARG A 172 -13.80 10.48 22.87
N ALA A 173 -14.18 9.72 21.85
CA ALA A 173 -13.54 8.45 21.56
C ALA A 173 -12.12 8.69 21.00
N LEU A 174 -11.19 7.82 21.38
CA LEU A 174 -9.80 7.88 21.00
C LEU A 174 -9.37 6.59 20.32
N VAL A 175 -8.32 6.68 19.51
CA VAL A 175 -7.64 5.56 18.87
C VAL A 175 -6.18 5.56 19.35
N VAL A 176 -5.76 4.45 19.96
CA VAL A 176 -4.37 4.20 20.34
C VAL A 176 -3.72 3.36 19.24
N LYS A 177 -2.62 3.85 18.67
CA LYS A 177 -1.90 3.21 17.57
C LYS A 177 -0.43 2.99 17.95
N PRO A 178 0.10 1.75 17.88
CA PRO A 178 1.54 1.51 18.00
C PRO A 178 2.30 2.29 16.93
N CYS A 179 3.41 2.94 17.31
CA CYS A 179 4.21 3.73 16.38
C CYS A 179 4.79 2.88 15.25
N ASP A 180 5.09 1.62 15.54
CA ASP A 180 5.74 0.65 14.66
C ASP A 180 4.80 -0.44 14.13
N GLY A 181 3.48 -0.33 14.28
CA GLY A 181 2.53 -1.35 13.79
C GLY A 181 2.18 -1.25 12.29
N GLU A 182 1.76 -2.35 11.67
CA GLU A 182 1.25 -2.38 10.29
C GLU A 182 -0.17 -2.96 10.21
N GLY A 183 -0.93 -2.57 9.17
CA GLY A 183 -2.18 -3.24 8.81
C GLY A 183 -3.29 -3.18 9.88
N GLY A 184 -3.18 -2.28 10.85
CA GLY A 184 -4.09 -2.15 11.98
C GLY A 184 -3.74 -3.00 13.20
N ASP A 185 -2.61 -3.71 13.21
CA ASP A 185 -2.20 -4.51 14.36
C ASP A 185 -1.95 -3.63 15.60
N GLY A 186 -2.45 -4.08 16.75
CA GLY A 186 -2.39 -3.36 18.02
C GLY A 186 -3.25 -2.09 18.11
N VAL A 187 -4.04 -1.73 17.08
CA VAL A 187 -4.94 -0.57 17.14
C VAL A 187 -6.12 -0.83 18.08
N ARG A 188 -6.37 0.12 18.99
CA ARG A 188 -7.47 0.03 19.97
C ARG A 188 -8.28 1.32 20.00
N MET A 189 -9.60 1.17 20.00
CA MET A 189 -10.55 2.26 20.26
C MET A 189 -10.86 2.27 21.76
N ILE A 190 -10.80 3.44 22.39
CA ILE A 190 -11.07 3.62 23.81
C ILE A 190 -11.95 4.85 24.05
N GLY A 191 -12.56 4.92 25.23
CA GLY A 191 -13.42 6.03 25.63
C GLY A 191 -14.80 5.97 24.98
N PRO A 192 -15.59 7.06 25.06
CA PRO A 192 -15.22 8.35 25.67
C PRO A 192 -15.01 8.27 27.19
N PHE A 193 -14.21 9.18 27.73
CA PHE A 193 -13.96 9.32 29.18
C PHE A 193 -14.38 10.70 29.66
N ALA A 194 -15.13 10.80 30.75
CA ALA A 194 -15.52 12.10 31.32
C ALA A 194 -14.34 12.81 32.02
N GLU A 195 -13.45 12.03 32.64
CA GLU A 195 -12.35 12.55 33.45
C GLU A 195 -10.98 12.17 32.87
N THR A 196 -10.03 13.11 32.92
CA THR A 196 -8.64 12.92 32.47
C THR A 196 -7.96 11.74 33.15
N ALA A 197 -8.17 11.56 34.46
CA ALA A 197 -7.56 10.45 35.22
C ALA A 197 -7.99 9.07 34.69
N SER A 198 -9.26 8.92 34.31
CA SER A 198 -9.78 7.69 33.70
C SER A 198 -9.18 7.43 32.32
N ALA A 199 -9.07 8.49 31.50
CA ALA A 199 -8.43 8.39 30.19
C ALA A 199 -6.94 8.01 30.31
N GLU A 200 -6.19 8.67 31.20
CA GLU A 200 -4.80 8.35 31.46
C GLU A 200 -4.61 6.91 31.94
N ALA A 201 -5.43 6.43 32.86
CA ALA A 201 -5.36 5.06 33.35
C ALA A 201 -5.53 4.04 32.20
N ALA A 202 -6.48 4.29 31.29
CA ALA A 202 -6.67 3.46 30.10
C ALA A 202 -5.45 3.52 29.16
N LEU A 203 -4.80 4.67 29.02
CA LEU A 203 -3.60 4.83 28.19
C LEU A 203 -2.37 4.14 28.79
N ARG A 204 -2.16 4.22 30.12
CA ARG A 204 -1.02 3.58 30.82
C ARG A 204 -0.96 2.06 30.65
N SER A 205 -2.07 1.42 30.31
CA SER A 205 -2.10 -0.02 29.97
C SER A 205 -1.37 -0.37 28.66
N THR A 206 -1.02 0.63 27.85
CA THR A 206 -0.37 0.43 26.54
C THR A 206 1.10 0.06 26.71
N GLN A 207 1.49 -1.08 26.15
CA GLN A 207 2.90 -1.47 26.06
C GLN A 207 3.57 -0.85 24.83
N GLY A 208 4.86 -0.51 24.95
CA GLY A 208 5.65 0.03 23.84
C GLY A 208 5.41 1.51 23.56
N LYS A 209 5.78 1.94 22.34
CA LYS A 209 5.58 3.31 21.86
C LYS A 209 4.26 3.41 21.09
N ALA A 210 3.42 4.38 21.44
CA ALA A 210 2.16 4.59 20.75
C ALA A 210 1.83 6.09 20.64
N LEU A 211 1.02 6.42 19.65
CA LEU A 211 0.32 7.70 19.56
C LEU A 211 -1.16 7.51 19.87
N VAL A 212 -1.78 8.55 20.38
CA VAL A 212 -3.21 8.63 20.68
C VAL A 212 -3.80 9.74 19.83
N GLN A 213 -4.83 9.38 19.08
CA GLN A 213 -5.52 10.28 18.17
C GLN A 213 -7.02 10.29 18.49
N PRO A 214 -7.74 11.37 18.21
CA PRO A 214 -9.19 11.33 18.19
C PRO A 214 -9.72 10.26 17.22
N LEU A 215 -10.85 9.63 17.56
CA LEU A 215 -11.56 8.81 16.59
C LEU A 215 -12.16 9.73 15.51
N ILE A 216 -11.72 9.51 14.27
CA ILE A 216 -12.13 10.30 13.11
C ILE A 216 -13.41 9.73 12.53
N THR A 217 -14.34 10.62 12.18
CA THR A 217 -15.54 10.29 11.42
C THR A 217 -15.32 10.58 9.93
N CYS A 218 -15.90 9.75 9.07
CA CYS A 218 -15.86 10.00 7.64
C CYS A 218 -16.86 11.07 7.23
N HIS A 219 -16.69 11.60 6.02
CA HIS A 219 -17.64 12.48 5.37
C HIS A 219 -19.02 11.82 5.24
N ALA A 220 -20.10 12.60 5.36
CA ALA A 220 -21.48 12.09 5.35
C ALA A 220 -21.82 11.32 4.06
N ASP A 221 -21.36 11.83 2.91
CA ASP A 221 -21.58 11.24 1.58
C ASP A 221 -20.99 9.84 1.37
N ILE A 222 -20.17 9.34 2.29
CA ILE A 222 -19.62 7.97 2.24
C ILE A 222 -19.91 7.17 3.52
N ALA A 223 -20.69 7.72 4.45
CA ALA A 223 -21.00 7.07 5.73
C ALA A 223 -21.83 5.79 5.55
N ASP A 224 -22.67 5.72 4.52
CA ASP A 224 -23.52 4.58 4.18
C ASP A 224 -22.75 3.35 3.65
N ILE A 225 -21.47 3.53 3.30
CA ILE A 225 -20.55 2.46 2.88
C ILE A 225 -19.37 2.27 3.84
N ALA A 226 -19.35 2.97 4.98
CA ALA A 226 -18.27 2.90 5.97
C ALA A 226 -18.40 1.74 6.96
N LEU A 227 -19.63 1.41 7.35
CA LEU A 227 -19.91 0.59 8.52
C LEU A 227 -19.24 1.18 9.78
N ASP A 228 -18.48 0.36 10.51
CA ASP A 228 -17.82 0.71 11.78
C ASP A 228 -16.33 1.09 11.62
N ALA A 229 -15.82 1.10 10.38
CA ALA A 229 -14.42 1.44 10.08
C ALA A 229 -14.33 2.72 9.25
N LEU A 230 -13.34 3.55 9.55
CA LEU A 230 -13.04 4.74 8.74
C LEU A 230 -12.60 4.31 7.32
N PRO A 231 -13.35 4.65 6.26
CA PRO A 231 -12.92 4.39 4.89
C PRO A 231 -11.78 5.34 4.52
N THR A 232 -10.83 4.83 3.74
CA THR A 232 -9.71 5.63 3.26
C THR A 232 -9.49 5.42 1.77
N VAL A 233 -8.88 6.42 1.14
CA VAL A 233 -8.34 6.29 -0.22
C VAL A 233 -6.84 6.13 -0.12
N ARG A 234 -6.30 5.02 -0.66
CA ARG A 234 -4.87 4.91 -0.94
C ARG A 234 -4.58 5.67 -2.22
N ILE A 235 -4.01 6.86 -2.12
CA ILE A 235 -3.52 7.65 -3.27
C ILE A 235 -2.02 7.46 -3.37
N VAL A 236 -1.49 7.11 -4.54
CA VAL A 236 -0.05 6.97 -4.76
C VAL A 236 0.47 8.13 -5.56
N THR A 237 1.52 8.77 -5.06
CA THR A 237 2.31 9.76 -5.78
C THR A 237 3.68 9.20 -6.16
N ILE A 238 4.18 9.57 -7.34
CA ILE A 238 5.56 9.32 -7.77
C ILE A 238 6.13 10.66 -8.26
N LEU A 239 7.39 10.96 -7.94
CA LEU A 239 8.07 12.12 -8.53
C LEU A 239 8.13 11.94 -10.05
N ASP A 240 7.70 12.94 -10.80
CA ASP A 240 7.76 12.95 -12.25
C ASP A 240 9.20 13.16 -12.77
N GLU A 241 9.34 13.27 -14.08
CA GLU A 241 10.62 13.51 -14.74
C GLU A 241 11.27 14.86 -14.34
N ALA A 242 10.47 15.84 -13.92
CA ALA A 242 10.93 17.13 -13.40
C ALA A 242 11.17 17.13 -11.88
N GLY A 243 10.83 16.03 -11.19
CA GLY A 243 10.92 15.91 -9.74
C GLY A 243 9.71 16.44 -8.98
N ALA A 244 8.59 16.71 -9.64
CA ALA A 244 7.35 17.12 -8.99
C ALA A 244 6.44 15.91 -8.69
N PRO A 245 5.72 15.87 -7.55
CA PRO A 245 4.82 14.76 -7.25
C PRO A 245 3.62 14.64 -8.21
N GLU A 246 3.50 13.51 -8.90
CA GLU A 246 2.36 13.16 -9.77
C GLU A 246 1.49 12.08 -9.11
N VAL A 247 0.17 12.27 -9.09
CA VAL A 247 -0.79 11.22 -8.64
C VAL A 247 -0.95 10.19 -9.75
N VAL A 248 -0.55 8.95 -9.48
CA VAL A 248 -0.46 7.89 -10.52
C VAL A 248 -1.44 6.75 -10.33
N SER A 249 -2.02 6.59 -9.14
CA SER A 249 -3.07 5.60 -8.88
C SER A 249 -3.83 5.94 -7.60
N ALA A 250 -5.08 5.51 -7.53
CA ALA A 250 -5.88 5.62 -6.33
C ALA A 250 -6.77 4.39 -6.15
N THR A 251 -6.99 3.98 -4.90
CA THR A 251 -7.88 2.88 -4.55
C THR A 251 -8.62 3.20 -3.27
N PHE A 252 -9.93 3.31 -3.34
CA PHE A 252 -10.78 3.48 -2.18
C PHE A 252 -10.95 2.14 -1.46
N ARG A 253 -11.01 2.20 -0.13
CA ARG A 253 -11.14 1.03 0.74
C ARG A 253 -12.26 1.27 1.74
N CYS A 254 -13.10 0.26 1.94
CA CYS A 254 -14.12 0.28 2.98
C CYS A 254 -14.30 -1.11 3.60
N ALA A 255 -14.79 -1.16 4.83
CA ALA A 255 -15.08 -2.42 5.49
C ALA A 255 -16.20 -3.18 4.79
N SER A 256 -16.13 -4.50 4.75
CA SER A 256 -17.19 -5.35 4.19
C SER A 256 -17.95 -6.15 5.26
N LYS A 257 -17.72 -5.85 6.54
CA LYS A 257 -18.24 -6.59 7.70
C LYS A 257 -18.55 -5.64 8.85
N VAL A 258 -19.68 -5.85 9.51
CA VAL A 258 -20.05 -5.13 10.75
C VAL A 258 -19.04 -5.46 11.85
N GLY A 259 -18.70 -4.47 12.66
CA GLY A 259 -17.70 -4.54 13.74
C GLY A 259 -16.24 -4.54 13.26
N ALA A 260 -15.99 -4.33 11.97
CA ALA A 260 -14.63 -4.15 11.46
C ALA A 260 -14.01 -2.88 12.05
N ARG A 261 -12.78 -3.00 12.56
CA ARG A 261 -12.04 -1.87 13.15
C ARG A 261 -11.24 -1.08 12.12
N VAL A 262 -10.93 -1.70 10.98
CA VAL A 262 -10.11 -1.15 9.90
C VAL A 262 -10.70 -1.55 8.56
N ASP A 263 -10.48 -0.71 7.54
CA ASP A 263 -10.93 -0.91 6.16
C ASP A 263 -9.98 -1.78 5.31
N ASN A 264 -8.88 -2.27 5.91
CA ASN A 264 -7.80 -2.92 5.19
C ASN A 264 -8.24 -4.22 4.48
N MET A 265 -7.81 -4.41 3.24
CA MET A 265 -8.10 -5.63 2.47
C MET A 265 -7.66 -6.93 3.16
N LYS A 266 -6.58 -6.89 3.96
CA LYS A 266 -6.11 -8.05 4.74
C LYS A 266 -7.09 -8.44 5.85
N ALA A 267 -7.85 -7.48 6.36
CA ALA A 267 -8.94 -7.68 7.31
C ALA A 267 -10.28 -8.02 6.62
N GLY A 268 -10.27 -8.14 5.29
CA GLY A 268 -11.46 -8.41 4.49
C GLY A 268 -12.20 -7.16 4.04
N GLY A 269 -11.57 -5.98 4.01
CA GLY A 269 -12.16 -4.81 3.36
C GLY A 269 -12.29 -4.96 1.84
N LEU A 270 -13.25 -4.22 1.28
CA LEU A 270 -13.38 -4.02 -0.16
C LEU A 270 -12.32 -3.05 -0.65
N ILE A 271 -11.91 -3.24 -1.90
CA ILE A 271 -11.05 -2.32 -2.65
C ILE A 271 -11.76 -1.91 -3.94
N VAL A 272 -11.72 -0.62 -4.25
CA VAL A 272 -12.48 -0.02 -5.35
C VAL A 272 -11.55 0.90 -6.15
N PRO A 273 -11.42 0.71 -7.48
CA PRO A 273 -10.63 1.63 -8.28
C PRO A 273 -11.29 3.01 -8.29
N VAL A 274 -10.47 4.05 -8.31
CA VAL A 274 -10.92 5.44 -8.37
C VAL A 274 -10.43 6.03 -9.70
N GLU A 275 -11.33 6.61 -10.48
CA GLU A 275 -10.96 7.42 -11.65
C GLU A 275 -10.24 8.67 -11.17
N LEU A 276 -8.99 8.88 -11.61
CA LEU A 276 -8.13 9.93 -11.08
C LEU A 276 -8.64 11.33 -11.45
N ALA A 277 -9.23 11.46 -12.64
CA ALA A 277 -9.72 12.74 -13.13
C ALA A 277 -10.96 13.24 -12.36
N THR A 278 -11.79 12.33 -11.84
CA THR A 278 -13.12 12.69 -11.31
C THR A 278 -13.37 12.25 -9.87
N GLY A 279 -12.55 11.34 -9.32
CA GLY A 279 -12.80 10.73 -8.01
C GLY A 279 -13.92 9.70 -8.03
N THR A 280 -14.36 9.25 -9.20
CA THR A 280 -15.48 8.32 -9.35
C THR A 280 -15.06 6.88 -9.07
N LEU A 281 -15.84 6.19 -8.26
CA LEU A 281 -15.64 4.79 -7.88
C LEU A 281 -16.09 3.84 -8.98
N GLY A 282 -15.25 2.84 -9.29
CA GLY A 282 -15.60 1.73 -10.15
C GLY A 282 -16.26 0.57 -9.41
N ILE A 283 -16.05 -0.65 -9.93
CA ILE A 283 -16.59 -1.89 -9.35
C ILE A 283 -15.70 -2.32 -8.18
N ALA A 284 -16.30 -2.54 -7.01
CA ALA A 284 -15.59 -3.03 -5.84
C ALA A 284 -15.29 -4.54 -5.94
N CYS A 285 -14.20 -4.96 -5.31
CA CYS A 285 -13.87 -6.37 -5.13
C CYS A 285 -13.13 -6.62 -3.83
N MET A 286 -12.97 -7.89 -3.45
CA MET A 286 -12.11 -8.27 -2.32
C MET A 286 -10.65 -8.35 -2.79
N GLY A 287 -9.72 -7.94 -1.91
CA GLY A 287 -8.28 -8.04 -2.19
C GLY A 287 -7.79 -9.49 -2.33
N TYR A 288 -8.41 -10.44 -1.62
CA TYR A 288 -8.13 -11.87 -1.72
C TYR A 288 -9.44 -12.64 -1.92
N GLY A 289 -9.61 -13.30 -3.07
CA GLY A 289 -10.88 -13.97 -3.39
C GLY A 289 -11.97 -13.02 -3.91
N GLY A 290 -13.22 -13.44 -3.76
CA GLY A 290 -14.41 -12.59 -3.87
C GLY A 290 -14.96 -12.33 -5.27
N GLY A 291 -16.18 -11.77 -5.27
CA GLY A 291 -16.95 -11.35 -6.44
C GLY A 291 -16.87 -9.85 -6.71
N ASP A 292 -17.71 -9.41 -7.63
CA ASP A 292 -17.80 -8.03 -8.09
C ASP A 292 -18.97 -7.36 -7.40
N HIS A 293 -18.75 -6.16 -6.87
CA HIS A 293 -19.72 -5.47 -6.05
C HIS A 293 -19.95 -4.07 -6.63
N ILE A 294 -21.11 -3.87 -7.26
CA ILE A 294 -21.59 -2.53 -7.67
C ILE A 294 -22.30 -1.80 -6.53
N VAL A 295 -22.77 -2.56 -5.54
CA VAL A 295 -23.34 -2.10 -4.26
C VAL A 295 -22.58 -2.71 -3.10
N HIS A 296 -22.61 -2.07 -1.95
CA HIS A 296 -21.98 -2.54 -0.74
C HIS A 296 -22.70 -3.81 -0.21
N PRO A 297 -21.98 -4.92 0.07
CA PRO A 297 -22.60 -6.22 0.34
C PRO A 297 -23.36 -6.30 1.66
N VAL A 298 -23.17 -5.34 2.57
CA VAL A 298 -23.86 -5.30 3.87
C VAL A 298 -24.99 -4.26 3.87
N THR A 299 -24.75 -3.07 3.31
CA THR A 299 -25.68 -1.94 3.39
C THR A 299 -26.51 -1.76 2.13
N SER A 300 -26.19 -2.46 1.05
CA SER A 300 -26.79 -2.31 -0.29
C SER A 300 -26.64 -0.91 -0.91
N ALA A 301 -25.90 0.00 -0.28
CA ALA A 301 -25.61 1.32 -0.81
C ALA A 301 -24.78 1.25 -2.10
N ALA A 302 -25.03 2.17 -3.03
CA ALA A 302 -24.33 2.18 -4.31
C ALA A 302 -22.83 2.48 -4.14
N ILE A 303 -21.98 1.70 -4.80
CA ILE A 303 -20.53 1.94 -4.86
C ILE A 303 -20.17 2.46 -6.25
N MET A 304 -20.49 1.71 -7.30
CA MET A 304 -20.10 2.06 -8.66
C MET A 304 -20.78 3.36 -9.09
N GLY A 305 -20.00 4.27 -9.69
CA GLY A 305 -20.48 5.58 -10.15
C GLY A 305 -20.56 6.65 -9.07
N ARG A 306 -20.32 6.31 -7.78
CA ARG A 306 -20.25 7.31 -6.71
C ARG A 306 -18.98 8.15 -6.87
N THR A 307 -19.09 9.47 -6.78
CA THR A 307 -17.93 10.37 -6.70
C THR A 307 -17.54 10.59 -5.25
N LEU A 308 -16.24 10.47 -4.96
CA LEU A 308 -15.71 10.74 -3.62
C LEU A 308 -15.78 12.24 -3.30
N PRO A 309 -16.21 12.63 -2.09
CA PRO A 309 -16.25 14.03 -1.68
C PRO A 309 -14.84 14.62 -1.61
N ASP A 310 -14.71 15.91 -1.92
CA ASP A 310 -13.45 16.66 -1.83
C ASP A 310 -12.26 16.03 -2.57
N TRP A 311 -12.52 15.34 -3.70
CA TRP A 311 -11.49 14.58 -4.41
C TRP A 311 -10.30 15.44 -4.84
N GLU A 312 -10.54 16.62 -5.42
CA GLU A 312 -9.48 17.54 -5.83
C GLU A 312 -8.62 17.95 -4.64
N LEU A 313 -9.26 18.35 -3.52
CA LEU A 313 -8.57 18.71 -2.26
C LEU A 313 -7.73 17.55 -1.73
N ALA A 314 -8.20 16.30 -1.86
CA ALA A 314 -7.47 15.12 -1.42
C ALA A 314 -6.23 14.88 -2.28
N THR A 315 -6.34 15.03 -3.61
CA THR A 315 -5.19 14.90 -4.51
C THR A 315 -4.17 16.02 -4.32
N ASP A 316 -4.62 17.24 -4.05
CA ASP A 316 -3.73 18.37 -3.78
C ASP A 316 -3.05 18.25 -2.42
N LEU A 317 -3.75 17.74 -1.41
CA LEU A 317 -3.15 17.42 -0.12
C LEU A 317 -1.96 16.47 -0.26
N VAL A 318 -2.11 15.38 -1.01
CA VAL A 318 -1.02 14.39 -1.15
C VAL A 318 0.14 14.91 -2.01
N ARG A 319 -0.13 15.71 -3.04
CA ARG A 319 0.92 16.38 -3.83
C ARG A 319 1.73 17.33 -2.94
N ARG A 320 1.06 18.19 -2.16
CA ARG A 320 1.72 19.09 -1.21
C ARG A 320 2.48 18.33 -0.13
N ALA A 321 1.90 17.26 0.41
CA ALA A 321 2.55 16.45 1.42
C ALA A 321 3.86 15.86 0.90
N HIS A 322 3.82 15.26 -0.30
CA HIS A 322 5.00 14.73 -0.95
C HIS A 322 6.05 15.82 -1.18
N ALA A 323 5.66 16.97 -1.76
CA ALA A 323 6.60 18.04 -2.10
C ALA A 323 7.22 18.75 -0.88
N LEU A 324 6.45 18.96 0.20
CA LEU A 324 6.85 19.83 1.30
C LEU A 324 7.48 19.10 2.49
N ALA A 325 7.17 17.82 2.68
CA ALA A 325 7.54 17.09 3.89
C ALA A 325 8.17 15.71 3.64
N PHE A 326 8.07 15.19 2.42
CA PHE A 326 8.47 13.82 2.09
C PHE A 326 9.16 13.73 0.72
N ASP A 327 9.87 14.79 0.32
CA ASP A 327 10.63 14.90 -0.93
C ASP A 327 11.87 13.98 -0.97
N ASP A 328 12.24 13.42 0.19
CA ASP A 328 13.22 12.36 0.38
C ASP A 328 12.75 10.97 -0.10
N TYR A 329 11.51 10.86 -0.60
CA TYR A 329 10.95 9.65 -1.20
C TYR A 329 10.60 9.86 -2.67
N VAL A 330 10.91 8.90 -3.53
CA VAL A 330 10.49 8.90 -4.94
C VAL A 330 9.02 8.55 -5.09
N ILE A 331 8.53 7.60 -4.30
CA ILE A 331 7.15 7.08 -4.37
C ILE A 331 6.51 7.01 -2.98
N VAL A 332 5.29 7.49 -2.82
CA VAL A 332 4.57 7.40 -1.54
C VAL A 332 3.14 6.96 -1.75
N GLY A 333 2.67 6.00 -0.96
CA GLY A 333 1.25 5.65 -0.86
C GLY A 333 0.61 6.30 0.36
N TRP A 334 -0.25 7.28 0.14
CA TRP A 334 -0.97 8.03 1.17
C TRP A 334 -2.30 7.36 1.46
N ASP A 335 -2.61 7.11 2.73
CA ASP A 335 -3.99 6.86 3.14
C ASP A 335 -4.62 8.17 3.58
N VAL A 336 -5.66 8.56 2.84
CA VAL A 336 -6.41 9.78 3.06
C VAL A 336 -7.81 9.41 3.56
N ALA A 337 -8.22 10.00 4.68
CA ALA A 337 -9.61 9.97 5.11
C ALA A 337 -10.30 11.23 4.60
N LEU A 338 -11.50 11.05 4.05
CA LEU A 338 -12.38 12.15 3.68
C LEU A 338 -13.29 12.41 4.88
N THR A 339 -13.21 13.60 5.47
CA THR A 339 -13.92 13.95 6.71
C THR A 339 -14.86 15.13 6.46
N PRO A 340 -15.81 15.43 7.37
CA PRO A 340 -16.67 16.60 7.24
C PRO A 340 -15.93 17.94 7.16
N ASN A 341 -14.67 17.99 7.62
CA ASN A 341 -13.84 19.20 7.62
C ASN A 341 -12.77 19.17 6.50
N GLY A 342 -12.98 18.34 5.48
CA GLY A 342 -12.05 18.12 4.37
C GLY A 342 -11.14 16.90 4.57
N PRO A 343 -10.29 16.61 3.57
CA PRO A 343 -9.41 15.44 3.57
C PRO A 343 -8.25 15.61 4.56
N ILE A 344 -7.86 14.52 5.22
CA ILE A 344 -6.70 14.48 6.12
C ILE A 344 -5.83 13.25 5.86
N LEU A 345 -4.53 13.39 6.10
CA LEU A 345 -3.58 12.28 6.05
C LEU A 345 -3.70 11.39 7.29
N ILE A 346 -3.90 10.08 7.08
CA ILE A 346 -3.94 9.07 8.13
C ILE A 346 -2.59 8.38 8.29
N GLU A 347 -1.99 7.97 7.19
CA GLU A 347 -0.66 7.35 7.14
C GLU A 347 -0.02 7.57 5.76
N GLY A 348 1.31 7.47 5.71
CA GLY A 348 2.07 7.41 4.46
C GLY A 348 2.84 6.09 4.38
N ASN A 349 3.01 5.56 3.17
CA ASN A 349 3.63 4.26 2.93
C ASN A 349 4.77 4.41 1.93
N GLY A 350 6.03 4.23 2.39
CA GLY A 350 7.21 4.32 1.52
C GLY A 350 7.46 3.10 0.61
N LYS A 351 6.59 2.09 0.68
CA LYS A 351 6.63 0.86 -0.14
C LYS A 351 5.20 0.48 -0.57
N PRO A 352 4.49 1.34 -1.31
CA PRO A 352 3.11 1.06 -1.65
C PRO A 352 3.05 -0.18 -2.55
N GLY A 353 2.44 -1.25 -2.03
CA GLY A 353 2.35 -2.51 -2.77
C GLY A 353 1.43 -2.40 -3.99
N VAL A 354 1.84 -3.03 -5.09
CA VAL A 354 1.12 -2.97 -6.38
C VAL A 354 -0.11 -3.88 -6.48
N LEU A 355 -0.31 -4.80 -5.54
CA LEU A 355 -1.40 -5.79 -5.62
C LEU A 355 -2.78 -5.11 -5.63
N MET A 356 -3.00 -4.18 -4.70
CA MET A 356 -4.29 -3.54 -4.48
C MET A 356 -4.75 -2.71 -5.69
N PRO A 357 -3.98 -1.73 -6.20
CA PRO A 357 -4.40 -0.95 -7.36
C PRO A 357 -4.61 -1.81 -8.61
N GLN A 358 -3.73 -2.80 -8.87
CA GLN A 358 -3.86 -3.69 -10.03
C GLN A 358 -5.08 -4.61 -9.93
N ARG A 359 -5.39 -5.09 -8.71
CA ARG A 359 -6.56 -5.94 -8.46
C ARG A 359 -7.86 -5.15 -8.60
N ALA A 360 -7.93 -3.97 -7.99
CA ALA A 360 -9.10 -3.13 -8.00
C ALA A 360 -9.44 -2.66 -9.43
N ALA A 361 -8.43 -2.14 -10.15
CA ALA A 361 -8.61 -1.63 -11.51
C ALA A 361 -8.72 -2.72 -12.57
N ARG A 362 -8.35 -3.98 -12.25
CA ARG A 362 -8.16 -5.07 -13.24
C ARG A 362 -7.30 -4.65 -14.41
N ARG A 363 -6.25 -3.91 -14.08
CA ARG A 363 -5.39 -3.28 -15.05
C ARG A 363 -3.97 -3.30 -14.53
N GLY A 364 -3.02 -3.59 -15.41
CA GLY A 364 -1.61 -3.54 -15.06
C GLY A 364 -1.14 -2.11 -14.85
N LEU A 365 -0.32 -1.85 -13.84
CA LEU A 365 0.24 -0.50 -13.61
C LEU A 365 1.31 -0.12 -14.66
N GLY A 366 1.87 -1.10 -15.37
CA GLY A 366 2.95 -0.92 -16.34
C GLY A 366 2.58 -0.07 -17.55
N GLU A 367 1.29 -0.04 -17.92
CA GLU A 367 0.76 0.75 -19.04
C GLU A 367 0.25 2.14 -18.62
N THR A 368 0.36 2.50 -17.34
CA THR A 368 -0.08 3.80 -16.83
C THR A 368 1.12 4.71 -16.55
N ARG A 369 0.86 5.94 -16.11
CA ARG A 369 1.91 6.85 -15.62
C ARG A 369 2.72 6.26 -14.46
N TYR A 370 2.13 5.33 -13.69
CA TYR A 370 2.88 4.55 -12.71
C TYR A 370 4.04 3.81 -13.38
N GLY A 371 3.77 2.98 -14.39
CA GLY A 371 4.79 2.21 -15.11
C GLY A 371 5.85 3.10 -15.78
N ALA A 372 5.42 4.21 -16.39
CA ALA A 372 6.31 5.16 -17.04
C ALA A 372 7.30 5.80 -16.04
N LEU A 373 6.81 6.27 -14.89
CA LEU A 373 7.65 6.89 -13.88
C LEU A 373 8.55 5.88 -13.16
N ILE A 374 8.08 4.65 -12.92
CA ILE A 374 8.95 3.56 -12.45
C ILE A 374 10.10 3.33 -13.44
N ALA A 375 9.81 3.22 -14.74
CA ALA A 375 10.83 3.01 -15.76
C ALA A 375 11.83 4.18 -15.82
N HIS A 376 11.35 5.42 -15.72
CA HIS A 376 12.19 6.61 -15.62
C HIS A 376 13.16 6.52 -14.43
N HIS A 377 12.67 6.31 -13.21
CA HIS A 377 13.54 6.26 -12.02
C HIS A 377 14.50 5.07 -12.03
N LEU A 378 14.13 3.95 -12.68
CA LEU A 378 15.00 2.80 -12.83
C LEU A 378 16.08 2.98 -13.92
N SER A 379 15.95 3.92 -14.84
CA SER A 379 17.00 4.24 -15.83
C SER A 379 18.03 5.22 -15.28
N GLN A 380 17.66 5.99 -14.25
CA GLN A 380 18.58 6.90 -13.58
C GLN A 380 19.63 6.12 -12.76
N PRO A 381 20.89 6.60 -12.69
CA PRO A 381 21.85 6.11 -11.71
C PRO A 381 21.30 6.33 -10.30
N ASN A 382 21.67 5.48 -9.34
CA ASN A 382 21.20 5.60 -7.96
C ASN A 382 21.42 7.03 -7.46
N ARG A 383 20.33 7.79 -7.28
CA ARG A 383 20.40 9.11 -6.66
C ARG A 383 20.84 8.89 -5.21
N SER A 384 22.06 9.31 -4.89
CA SER A 384 22.43 9.57 -3.52
C SER A 384 21.63 10.79 -3.07
N PHE A 385 20.52 10.56 -2.36
CA PHE A 385 19.86 11.62 -1.62
C PHE A 385 20.88 12.11 -0.59
N VAL A 386 21.53 13.23 -0.90
CA VAL A 386 22.29 13.97 0.10
C VAL A 386 21.25 14.47 1.08
N VAL A 387 21.20 13.85 2.26
CA VAL A 387 20.50 14.43 3.40
C VAL A 387 21.21 15.74 3.68
N THR A 388 20.70 16.84 3.14
CA THR A 388 21.11 18.18 3.58
C THR A 388 20.58 18.32 4.99
N SER A 389 21.39 17.92 5.96
CA SER A 389 21.21 18.27 7.37
C SER A 389 21.54 19.75 7.51
N GLU A 390 20.63 20.64 7.11
CA GLU A 390 20.68 22.06 7.46
C GLU A 390 19.37 22.74 6.98
N ARG A 391 18.40 22.85 7.90
CA ARG A 391 17.75 24.11 8.30
C ARG A 391 16.73 23.88 9.40
#